data_AF-A0A9D6DW73-F1
#
_entry.id   AF-A0A9D6DW73-F1
#
_cell.length_a   1.000
_cell.length_b   1.000
_cell.length_c   1.000
_cell.angle_alpha   90.00
_cell.angle_beta   90.00
_cell.angle_gamma   90.00
#
_symmetry.space_group_name_H-M   'P 1'
#
loop_
_entity.id
_entity.type
_entity.pdbx_description
1 polymer ?
#
loop_
_entity_poly.entity_id
_entity_poly.type
_entity_poly.pdbx_seq_one_letter_code
_entity_poly.pdbx_strand_id
1 'polypeptide(L)' 'MPNQDALDKTCSVCGSKESVEIETVTNVMPAPEEMFPVLLCRKHKKALQEKFLDITLDKAGRLCFVPKKKIV' A
#
# COMPACT_ATOMS: atom_id res chain seq x y z
N MET A 1 17.19 -14.47 25.65
CA MET A 1 17.11 -13.60 24.46
C MET A 1 15.65 -13.46 24.13
N PRO A 2 15.05 -12.25 24.13
CA PRO A 2 13.64 -12.14 23.77
C PRO A 2 13.53 -12.35 22.25
N ASN A 3 12.89 -13.45 21.87
CA ASN A 3 12.16 -13.57 20.60
C ASN A 3 11.17 -12.42 20.56
N GLN A 4 11.32 -11.49 19.62
CA GLN A 4 10.27 -10.53 19.31
C GLN A 4 10.13 -10.54 17.80
N ASP A 5 9.11 -11.28 17.39
CA ASP A 5 8.30 -11.10 16.20
C ASP A 5 8.97 -10.26 15.12
N ALA A 6 9.52 -10.94 14.10
CA ALA A 6 9.61 -10.33 12.79
C ALA A 6 8.18 -9.90 12.44
N LEU A 7 7.83 -8.64 12.76
CA LEU A 7 6.55 -8.00 12.46
C LEU A 7 6.18 -8.47 11.08
N ASP A 8 5.20 -9.36 11.01
CA ASP A 8 4.89 -10.10 9.80
C ASP A 8 4.44 -9.07 8.77
N LYS A 9 5.37 -8.61 7.93
CA LYS A 9 5.13 -7.53 6.98
C LYS A 9 4.25 -8.12 5.89
N THR A 10 2.95 -7.92 6.03
CA THR A 10 1.97 -8.30 5.02
C THR A 10 1.64 -7.13 4.12
N CYS A 11 1.45 -7.40 2.84
CA CYS A 11 0.99 -6.40 1.89
C CYS A 11 -0.40 -5.90 2.30
N SER A 12 -0.57 -4.59 2.43
CA SER A 12 -1.84 -3.95 2.79
C SER A 12 -2.96 -4.16 1.77
N VAL A 13 -2.63 -4.62 0.55
CA VAL A 13 -3.61 -4.87 -0.52
C VAL A 13 -4.10 -6.32 -0.54
N CYS A 14 -3.20 -7.30 -0.41
CA CYS A 14 -3.52 -8.72 -0.61
C CYS A 14 -3.12 -9.65 0.53
N GLY A 15 -2.50 -9.13 1.60
CA GLY A 15 -2.04 -9.92 2.75
C GLY A 15 -0.80 -10.78 2.51
N SER A 16 -0.20 -10.76 1.30
CA SER A 16 1.03 -11.53 1.02
C SER A 16 2.19 -11.08 1.90
N LYS A 17 3.00 -12.03 2.38
CA LYS A 17 4.23 -11.79 3.15
C LYS A 17 5.48 -11.72 2.27
N GLU A 18 5.34 -12.03 0.98
CA GLU A 18 6.47 -12.12 0.06
C GLU A 18 6.95 -10.74 -0.39
N SER A 19 8.24 -10.47 -0.16
CA SER A 19 8.93 -9.25 -0.60
C SER A 19 8.14 -7.97 -0.31
N VAL A 20 7.66 -7.84 0.93
CA VAL A 20 6.92 -6.66 1.38
C VAL A 20 7.87 -5.58 1.87
N GLU A 21 7.78 -4.43 1.23
CA GLU A 21 8.56 -3.24 1.56
C GLU A 21 7.64 -2.10 2.01
N ILE A 22 8.18 -1.17 2.79
CA ILE A 22 7.49 0.08 3.14
C ILE A 22 7.66 1.02 1.95
N GLU A 23 6.57 1.57 1.46
CA GLU A 23 6.54 2.60 0.43
C GLU A 23 5.79 3.82 0.99
N THR A 24 6.34 5.02 0.80
CA THR A 24 5.69 6.26 1.22
C THR A 24 4.90 6.83 0.05
N VAL A 25 3.60 7.06 0.24
CA VAL A 25 2.71 7.60 -0.79
C VAL A 25 2.20 8.97 -0.41
N THR A 26 2.25 9.92 -1.36
CA THR A 26 1.83 11.31 -1.15
C THR A 26 0.52 11.67 -1.84
N ASN A 27 0.10 10.96 -2.88
CA ASN A 27 -1.11 11.30 -3.66
C ASN A 27 -2.39 10.61 -3.16
N VAL A 28 -2.62 10.59 -1.85
CA VAL A 28 -3.79 9.93 -1.27
C VAL A 28 -4.94 10.93 -1.17
N MET A 29 -6.06 10.70 -1.87
CA MET A 29 -7.21 11.61 -1.77
C MET A 29 -8.00 11.35 -0.47
N PRO A 30 -8.42 12.39 0.30
CA PRO A 30 -8.38 13.83 0.00
C PRO A 30 -7.13 14.60 0.53
N ALA A 31 -6.09 13.89 0.99
CA ALA A 31 -4.87 14.46 1.57
C ALA A 31 -3.61 14.28 0.67
N PRO A 32 -3.54 14.95 -0.50
CA PRO A 32 -2.47 14.76 -1.49
C PRO A 32 -1.10 15.35 -1.08
N GLU A 33 -1.01 16.03 0.06
CA GLU A 33 0.24 16.55 0.61
C GLU A 33 0.76 15.69 1.77
N GLU A 34 -0.05 14.77 2.28
CA GLU A 34 0.32 13.90 3.41
C GLU A 34 1.04 12.64 2.94
N MET A 35 2.08 12.26 3.68
CA MET A 35 2.87 11.05 3.43
C MET A 35 2.31 9.87 4.24
N PHE A 36 1.78 8.86 3.56
CA PHE A 36 1.31 7.64 4.20
C PHE A 36 2.28 6.48 3.97
N PRO A 37 2.85 5.88 5.03
CA PRO A 37 3.64 4.66 4.89
C PRO A 37 2.69 3.48 4.65
N VAL A 38 2.90 2.76 3.53
CA VAL A 38 2.14 1.56 3.18
C VAL A 38 3.06 0.36 2.98
N LEU A 39 2.61 -0.82 3.38
CA LEU A 39 3.33 -2.07 3.16
C LEU A 39 2.87 -2.69 1.84
N LEU A 40 3.73 -2.76 0.84
CA LEU A 40 3.40 -3.30 -0.46
C LEU A 40 4.36 -4.43 -0.85
N CYS A 41 3.81 -5.54 -1.35
CA CYS A 41 4.62 -6.53 -2.03
C CYS A 41 5.10 -5.98 -3.37
N ARG A 42 6.13 -6.60 -3.95
CA ARG A 42 6.72 -6.22 -5.25
C ARG A 42 5.68 -5.97 -6.35
N LYS A 43 4.61 -6.77 -6.42
CA LYS A 43 3.54 -6.63 -7.41
C LYS A 43 2.74 -5.34 -7.23
N HIS A 44 2.29 -5.04 -6.01
CA HIS A 44 1.47 -3.86 -5.74
C HIS A 44 2.31 -2.58 -5.71
N LYS A 45 3.57 -2.66 -5.29
CA LYS A 45 4.56 -1.58 -5.45
C LYS A 45 4.71 -1.20 -6.92
N LYS A 46 4.90 -2.19 -7.80
CA LYS A 46 4.95 -1.96 -9.25
C LYS A 46 3.63 -1.39 -9.79
N ALA A 47 2.48 -1.93 -9.38
CA ALA A 47 1.17 -1.43 -9.81
C ALA A 47 0.95 0.04 -9.41
N LEU A 48 1.39 0.43 -8.22
CA LEU A 48 1.34 1.82 -7.76
C LEU A 48 2.23 2.73 -8.61
N GLN A 49 3.49 2.33 -8.85
CA GLN A 49 4.44 3.09 -9.67
C GLN A 49 3.95 3.25 -11.13
N GLU A 50 3.31 2.22 -11.67
CA GLU A 50 2.71 2.23 -13.02
C GLU A 50 1.32 2.89 -13.05
N LYS A 51 0.83 3.46 -11.95
CA LYS A 51 -0.49 4.09 -11.80
C LYS A 51 -1.68 3.16 -12.09
N PHE A 52 -1.48 1.84 -11.91
CA PHE A 52 -2.54 0.82 -11.93
C PHE A 52 -3.15 0.54 -10.55
N LEU A 53 -2.63 1.17 -9.50
CA LEU A 53 -3.18 1.11 -8.15
C LEU A 53 -3.30 2.54 -7.63
N ASP A 54 -4.53 2.97 -7.32
CA ASP A 54 -4.76 4.21 -6.57
C ASP A 54 -4.92 3.91 -5.08
N ILE A 55 -4.60 4.91 -4.26
CA ILE A 55 -4.77 4.85 -2.81
C ILE A 55 -5.64 6.05 -2.40
N THR A 56 -6.70 5.77 -1.67
CA THR A 56 -7.63 6.79 -1.15
C THR A 56 -7.82 6.59 0.35
N LEU A 57 -8.32 7.61 1.05
CA LEU A 57 -8.80 7.47 2.42
C LEU A 57 -10.32 7.33 2.40
N ASP A 58 -10.84 6.40 3.20
CA ASP A 58 -12.27 6.37 3.48
C ASP A 58 -12.66 7.47 4.50
N LYS A 59 -13.96 7.58 4.77
CA LYS A 59 -14.50 8.54 5.75
C LYS A 59 -14.02 8.30 7.19
N ALA A 60 -13.45 7.13 7.47
CA ALA A 60 -12.88 6.77 8.76
C ALA A 60 -11.35 6.99 8.81
N GLY A 61 -10.74 7.53 7.75
CA GLY A 61 -9.30 7.75 7.67
C GLY A 61 -8.49 6.47 7.40
N ARG A 62 -9.12 5.42 6.87
CA ARG A 62 -8.44 4.17 6.52
C ARG A 62 -8.03 4.18 5.06
N LEU A 63 -6.82 3.70 4.79
CA LEU A 63 -6.29 3.57 3.43
C LEU A 63 -7.05 2.48 2.67
N CYS A 64 -7.61 2.86 1.54
CA CYS A 64 -8.28 2.02 0.58
C CYS A 64 -7.43 1.90 -0.68
N PHE A 65 -7.28 0.68 -1.18
CA PHE A 65 -6.47 0.37 -2.35
C PHE A 65 -7.38 0.03 -3.52
N VAL A 66 -7.35 0.85 -4.56
CA VAL A 66 -8.27 0.75 -5.70
C VAL A 66 -7.48 0.32 -6.94
N PRO A 67 -7.52 -0.98 -7.31
CA PRO A 67 -6.87 -1.43 -8.53
C PRO A 67 -7.60 -0.86 -9.75
N LYS A 68 -6.90 -0.15 -10.62
CA LYS A 68 -7.42 0.27 -11.91
C LYS A 68 -7.42 -0.93 -12.85
N LYS A 69 -8.59 -1.27 -13.38
CA LYS A 69 -8.65 -2.21 -14.50
C LYS A 69 -7.93 -1.56 -15.69
N LYS A 70 -7.01 -2.30 -16.29
CA LYS A 70 -6.46 -1.94 -17.60
C LYS A 70 -7.67 -1.87 -18.56
N ILE A 71 -8.01 -0.67 -19.00
CA ILE A 71 -8.93 -0.52 -20.14
C ILE A 71 -8.09 -1.00 -21.32
N VAL A 72 -8.35 -2.23 -21.74
CA VAL A 72 -7.77 -2.83 -22.96
C VAL A 72 -8.64 -2.41 -24.13
#